data_AF-A0A352WI85-F1
#
_entry.id   AF-A0A352WI85-F1
#
_cell.length_a   1.000
_cell.length_b   1.000
_cell.length_c   1.000
_cell.angle_alpha   90.00
_cell.angle_beta   90.00
_cell.angle_gamma   90.00
#
_symmetry.space_group_name_H-M   'P 1'
#
loop_
_entity.id
_entity.type
_entity.pdbx_description
1 polymer ?
#
loop_
_entity_poly.entity_id
_entity_poly.type
_entity_poly.pdbx_seq_one_letter_code
_entity_poly.pdbx_strand_id
1 'polypeptide(L)' 'LADDKTENFANARLVRNYFERCVDRQATRICDDAEINEDDLVTFIREDMIEGNAVGQLTKAEE' A
#
# COMPACT_ATOMS: atom_id res chain seq x y z
N LEU A 1 -15.54 8.36 -27.94
CA LEU A 1 -14.11 8.47 -28.29
C LEU A 1 -13.38 8.92 -27.04
N ALA A 2 -12.91 7.99 -26.23
CA ALA A 2 -12.12 8.28 -25.04
C ALA A 2 -10.97 7.28 -25.04
N ASP A 3 -10.10 7.43 -26.04
CA ASP A 3 -8.96 6.56 -26.24
C ASP A 3 -7.76 7.48 -26.31
N ASP A 4 -7.14 7.69 -25.14
CA ASP A 4 -5.74 8.09 -24.96
C ASP A 4 -5.50 8.23 -23.45
N LYS A 5 -5.52 7.09 -22.76
CA LYS A 5 -4.87 7.02 -21.44
C LYS A 5 -3.37 7.03 -21.71
N THR A 6 -2.76 8.20 -21.60
CA THR A 6 -1.30 8.33 -21.62
C THR A 6 -0.69 7.45 -20.52
N GLU A 7 0.53 6.96 -20.73
CA GLU A 7 1.21 6.02 -19.80
C GLU A 7 1.33 6.56 -18.36
N ASN A 8 1.21 7.88 -18.17
CA ASN A 8 1.24 8.55 -16.88
C ASN A 8 -0.15 8.78 -16.24
N PHE A 9 -1.22 8.40 -16.94
CA PHE A 9 -2.58 8.55 -16.43
C PHE A 9 -2.77 7.59 -15.25
N ALA A 10 -2.98 8.16 -14.07
CA ALA A 10 -3.14 7.48 -12.77
C ALA A 10 -1.87 7.27 -11.92
N ASN A 11 -0.73 7.87 -12.23
CA ASN A 11 0.48 7.81 -11.36
C ASN A 11 0.18 8.24 -9.91
N ALA A 12 -0.52 9.37 -9.71
CA ALA A 12 -0.89 9.84 -8.37
C ALA A 12 -1.87 8.88 -7.67
N ARG A 13 -2.78 8.25 -8.42
CA ARG A 13 -3.72 7.25 -7.88
C ARG A 13 -2.97 5.99 -7.46
N LEU A 14 -1.99 5.54 -8.26
CA LEU A 14 -1.15 4.39 -7.95
C LEU A 14 -0.36 4.64 -6.66
N VAL A 15 0.32 5.79 -6.57
CA VAL A 15 1.08 6.19 -5.38
C VAL A 15 0.18 6.26 -4.15
N ARG A 16 -0.98 6.93 -4.25
CA ARG A 16 -1.93 7.01 -3.12
C ARG A 16 -2.37 5.62 -2.66
N ASN A 17 -2.80 4.77 -3.58
CA ASN A 17 -3.23 3.42 -3.24
C ASN A 17 -2.11 2.59 -2.60
N TYR A 18 -0.85 2.81 -3.00
CA TYR A 18 0.31 2.15 -2.38
C TYR A 18 0.52 2.64 -0.94
N PHE A 19 0.48 3.96 -0.72
CA PHE A 19 0.57 4.55 0.61
C PHE A 19 -0.56 4.06 1.53
N GLU A 20 -1.80 4.01 1.05
CA GLU A 20 -2.95 3.47 1.80
C GLU A 20 -2.65 2.04 2.31
N ARG A 21 -2.11 1.17 1.45
CA ARG A 21 -1.72 -0.19 1.86
C ARG A 21 -0.58 -0.22 2.86
N CYS A 22 0.35 0.74 2.80
CA CYS A 22 1.43 0.85 3.79
C CYS A 22 0.88 1.28 5.16
N VAL A 23 -0.07 2.23 5.19
CA VAL A 23 -0.80 2.62 6.40
C VAL A 23 -1.52 1.43 7.02
N ASP A 24 -2.21 0.62 6.22
CA ASP A 24 -2.92 -0.57 6.74
C ASP A 24 -1.96 -1.58 7.38
N ARG A 25 -0.78 -1.81 6.78
CA ARG A 25 0.24 -2.72 7.33
C ARG A 25 0.89 -2.16 8.60
N GLN A 26 1.21 -0.87 8.61
CA GLN A 26 1.75 -0.18 9.79
C GLN A 26 0.76 -0.25 10.95
N ALA A 27 -0.52 0.02 10.71
CA ALA A 27 -1.56 -0.09 11.74
C ALA A 27 -1.65 -1.52 12.29
N THR A 28 -1.61 -2.53 11.43
CA THR A 28 -1.61 -3.94 11.84
C THR A 28 -0.40 -4.27 12.72
N ARG A 29 0.80 -3.88 12.28
CA ARG A 29 2.05 -4.07 13.03
C ARG A 29 2.00 -3.40 14.40
N ILE A 30 1.54 -2.16 14.48
CA ILE A 30 1.45 -1.39 15.73
C ILE A 30 0.48 -2.05 16.71
N CYS A 31 -0.65 -2.57 16.23
CA CYS A 31 -1.62 -3.28 17.07
C CYS A 31 -1.03 -4.55 17.72
N ASP A 32 -0.07 -5.20 17.05
CA ASP A 32 0.59 -6.40 17.55
C ASP A 32 1.83 -6.09 18.43
N ASP A 33 2.27 -4.83 18.49
CA ASP A 33 3.42 -4.39 19.28
C ASP A 33 3.00 -4.01 20.70
N ALA A 34 3.67 -4.57 21.70
CA ALA A 34 3.40 -4.29 23.11
C ALA A 34 4.10 -3.01 23.63
N GLU A 35 5.12 -2.53 22.92
CA GLU A 35 5.98 -1.40 23.33
C GLU A 35 5.91 -0.22 22.36
N ILE A 36 4.72 0.09 21.84
CA ILE A 36 4.50 1.23 20.94
C ILE A 36 4.79 2.57 21.64
N ASN A 37 5.34 3.51 20.88
CA ASN A 37 5.39 4.93 21.23
C ASN A 37 4.72 5.83 20.17
N GLU A 38 4.67 7.14 20.43
CA GLU A 38 4.02 8.12 19.53
C GLU A 38 4.72 8.23 18.16
N ASP A 39 6.04 8.04 18.09
CA ASP A 39 6.78 8.11 16.84
C ASP A 39 6.41 6.95 15.90
N ASP A 40 6.05 5.79 16.46
CA ASP A 40 5.62 4.63 15.68
C ASP A 40 4.33 4.90 14.90
N LEU A 41 3.42 5.73 15.44
CA LEU A 41 2.14 6.08 14.81
C LEU A 41 2.31 6.84 13.50
N VAL A 42 3.45 7.54 13.32
CA VAL A 42 3.73 8.38 12.16
C VAL A 42 4.90 7.87 11.32
N THR A 43 5.54 6.78 11.74
CA THR A 43 6.74 6.23 11.09
C THR A 43 6.44 4.91 10.40
N PHE A 44 6.75 4.85 9.10
CA PHE A 44 6.83 3.57 8.38
C PHE A 44 8.20 2.92 8.57
N ILE A 45 8.17 1.61 8.77
CA ILE A 45 9.37 0.77 8.69
C ILE A 45 9.37 -0.03 7.40
N ARG A 46 10.46 -0.76 7.14
CA ARG A 46 10.66 -1.52 5.90
C ARG A 46 9.51 -2.50 5.64
N GLU A 47 9.04 -3.15 6.70
CA GLU A 47 8.02 -4.18 6.70
C GLU A 47 6.68 -3.64 6.18
N ASP A 48 6.33 -2.39 6.49
CA ASP A 48 5.09 -1.74 6.08
C ASP A 48 5.04 -1.50 4.54
N MET A 49 6.22 -1.36 3.94
CA MET A 49 6.41 -1.05 2.51
C MET A 49 6.55 -2.30 1.63
N ILE A 50 6.75 -3.49 2.24
CA ILE A 50 6.88 -4.75 1.52
C ILE A 50 5.49 -5.32 1.26
N GLU A 51 5.13 -5.46 -0.01
CA GLU A 51 3.92 -6.17 -0.39
C GLU A 51 4.20 -7.67 -0.33
N GLY A 52 3.73 -8.33 0.74
CA GLY A 52 3.67 -9.78 0.77
C GLY A 52 2.78 -10.32 -0.35
N ASN A 53 3.14 -11.45 -0.95
CA ASN A 53 2.35 -12.16 -1.97
C ASN A 53 1.07 -12.78 -1.40
N ALA A 54 0.18 -12.00 -0.78
CA ALA A 54 -1.17 -12.35 -0.32
C ALA A 54 -1.67 -11.12 0.47
N VAL A 55 -2.83 -10.50 0.25
CA VAL A 55 -4.12 -10.90 -0.31
C VAL A 55 -4.69 -9.64 -1.00
N GLY A 56 -5.10 -9.72 -2.26
CA GLY A 56 -5.88 -8.63 -2.89
C GLY A 56 -5.33 -8.06 -4.21
N GLN A 57 -4.21 -8.55 -4.74
CA GLN A 57 -3.97 -8.40 -6.17
C GLN A 57 -4.95 -9.33 -6.89
N LEU A 58 -6.06 -8.78 -7.39
CA LEU A 58 -6.77 -9.32 -8.54
C LEU A 58 -5.76 -9.37 -9.69
N THR A 59 -4.97 -10.43 -9.74
CA THR A 59 -4.34 -10.85 -10.98
C THR A 59 -5.51 -11.15 -11.90
N LYS A 60 -5.79 -10.25 -12.84
CA LYS A 60 -6.58 -10.62 -14.01
C LYS A 60 -5.83 -11.80 -14.61
N ALA A 61 -6.40 -12.99 -14.49
CA ALA A 61 -6.00 -14.13 -15.27
C ALA A 61 -6.03 -13.68 -16.73
N GLU A 62 -4.87 -13.69 -17.37
CA GLU A 62 -4.76 -13.56 -18.81
C GLU A 62 -5.22 -14.90 -19.39
N GLU A 63 -6.38 -14.88 -20.05
CA GLU A 63 -6.82 -15.91 -21.00
C GLU A 63 -6.07 -15.76 -22.33
#